data_AF-A0A7C8VB28-F1
#
_entry.id   AF-A0A7C8VB28-F1
#
_cell.length_a   1.000
_cell.length_b   1.000
_cell.length_c   1.000
_cell.angle_alpha   90.00
_cell.angle_beta   90.00
_cell.angle_gamma   90.00
#
_symmetry.space_group_name_H-M   'P 1'
#
loop_
_entity.id
_entity.type
_entity.pdbx_description
1 polymer ?
#
loop_
_entity_poly.entity_id
_entity_poly.type
_entity_poly.pdbx_seq_one_letter_code
_entity_poly.pdbx_strand_id
1 'polypeptide(L)'
;MDFTWQDLVDYLQALSGAIPEESPSIHLLYEEDNLLIEKLWFRSKLLKQFLITPDVRTDTPALYLLNDETRLVFFVDTEDVLRGGRYDPDEQDWVLELDGEGDITIPQNSKLSGCFTPEGQIVFFQNESGLLQGIEIQDSTWELLHPTPAKPVEGTRHLVIRTANENLYLFYIGRDKYIHYLVKGPETGEWQDNVLNSPILEKTIVNFMVIPDEDMKFETQILTTDSLIGIDKVGVLTEFGKVAEGKFTPISGKECVIETIRLVKKGVKAIAGKAVKDKKT
;
A
#
# COMPACT_ATOMS: atom_id res chain seq x y z
N MET A 1 -6.32 -22.53 -6.03
CA MET A 1 -6.24 -21.13 -6.50
C MET A 1 -4.85 -20.69 -6.12
N ASP A 2 -4.02 -20.38 -7.13
CA ASP A 2 -2.55 -20.50 -7.00
C ASP A 2 -1.91 -19.09 -6.96
N PHE A 3 -2.13 -18.37 -5.87
CA PHE A 3 -1.27 -17.25 -5.47
C PHE A 3 -0.25 -17.85 -4.49
N THR A 4 1.02 -17.48 -4.59
CA THR A 4 2.13 -18.15 -3.90
C THR A 4 2.81 -17.21 -2.92
N TRP A 5 3.66 -17.75 -2.05
CA TRP A 5 4.52 -16.92 -1.20
C TRP A 5 5.48 -16.06 -2.02
N GLN A 6 5.92 -16.55 -3.17
CA GLN A 6 6.73 -15.74 -4.09
C GLN A 6 5.93 -14.54 -4.59
N ASP A 7 4.66 -14.72 -4.98
CA ASP A 7 3.83 -13.59 -5.43
C ASP A 7 3.60 -12.55 -4.30
N LEU A 8 3.56 -12.97 -3.02
CA LEU A 8 3.52 -12.05 -1.88
C LEU A 8 4.85 -11.30 -1.70
N VAL A 9 5.99 -11.99 -1.83
CA VAL A 9 7.30 -11.34 -1.78
C VAL A 9 7.43 -10.31 -2.90
N ASP A 10 7.07 -10.69 -4.13
CA ASP A 10 7.10 -9.79 -5.29
C ASP A 10 6.22 -8.55 -5.05
N TYR A 11 5.02 -8.73 -4.46
CA TYR A 11 4.15 -7.62 -4.07
C TYR A 11 4.76 -6.72 -2.99
N LEU A 12 5.34 -7.29 -1.94
CA LEU A 12 5.93 -6.53 -0.84
C LEU A 12 7.24 -5.83 -1.27
N GLN A 13 7.92 -6.32 -2.32
CA GLN A 13 9.09 -5.67 -2.90
C GLN A 13 8.74 -4.55 -3.88
N ALA A 14 7.57 -4.61 -4.52
CA ALA A 14 7.10 -3.56 -5.42
C ALA A 14 6.90 -2.21 -4.69
N LEU A 15 6.81 -1.14 -5.46
CA LEU A 15 6.46 0.19 -4.92
C LEU A 15 5.02 0.17 -4.42
N SER A 16 4.11 -0.36 -5.23
CA SER A 16 2.69 -0.57 -4.96
C SER A 16 2.13 -1.63 -5.92
N GLY A 17 0.90 -2.07 -5.71
CA GLY A 17 0.25 -3.00 -6.63
C GLY A 17 -1.22 -3.27 -6.31
N ALA A 18 -1.90 -3.95 -7.22
CA ALA A 18 -3.29 -4.34 -7.05
C ALA A 18 -3.62 -5.65 -7.77
N ILE A 19 -4.65 -6.35 -7.28
CA ILE A 19 -5.21 -7.57 -7.87
C ILE A 19 -6.63 -7.26 -8.35
N PRO A 20 -6.92 -7.32 -9.66
CA PRO A 20 -8.27 -7.13 -10.18
C PRO A 20 -9.23 -8.21 -9.68
N GLU A 21 -10.53 -7.90 -9.59
CA GLU A 21 -11.53 -8.80 -8.99
C GLU A 21 -11.64 -10.14 -9.72
N GLU A 22 -11.74 -10.08 -11.04
CA GLU A 22 -11.97 -11.23 -11.92
C GLU A 22 -10.68 -11.80 -12.53
N SER A 23 -9.52 -11.28 -12.14
CA SER A 23 -8.24 -11.68 -12.68
C SER A 23 -7.36 -12.36 -11.61
N PRO A 24 -6.73 -13.49 -11.93
CA PRO A 24 -5.72 -14.07 -11.06
C PRO A 24 -4.35 -13.36 -11.21
N SER A 25 -4.23 -12.37 -12.09
CA SER A 25 -3.01 -11.59 -12.30
C SER A 25 -2.86 -10.47 -11.27
N ILE A 26 -1.64 -9.99 -11.10
CA ILE A 26 -1.29 -8.89 -10.21
C ILE A 26 -0.57 -7.78 -10.99
N HIS A 27 -1.01 -6.54 -10.80
CA HIS A 27 -0.34 -5.35 -11.30
C HIS A 27 0.64 -4.88 -10.24
N LEU A 28 1.90 -4.71 -10.59
CA LEU A 28 2.97 -4.27 -9.69
C LEU A 28 3.71 -3.08 -10.31
N LEU A 29 3.96 -2.05 -9.50
CA LEU A 29 4.74 -0.89 -9.90
C LEU A 29 6.20 -1.03 -9.50
N TYR A 30 7.09 -0.66 -10.44
CA TYR A 30 8.54 -0.63 -10.26
C TYR A 30 9.10 0.69 -10.77
N GLU A 31 10.16 1.17 -10.14
CA GLU A 31 11.06 2.18 -10.70
C GLU A 31 12.30 1.47 -11.22
N GLU A 32 12.62 1.70 -12.49
CA GLU A 32 13.82 1.16 -13.14
C GLU A 32 14.46 2.26 -13.98
N ASP A 33 15.66 2.70 -13.60
CA ASP A 33 16.40 3.77 -14.29
C ASP A 33 15.56 5.05 -14.47
N ASN A 34 14.91 5.52 -13.39
CA ASN A 34 14.03 6.68 -13.39
C ASN A 34 12.77 6.54 -14.27
N LEU A 35 12.45 5.32 -14.70
CA LEU A 35 11.20 4.99 -15.39
C LEU A 35 10.20 4.39 -14.39
N LEU A 36 8.99 4.93 -14.33
CA LEU A 36 7.91 4.27 -13.62
C LEU A 36 7.23 3.28 -14.55
N ILE A 37 7.22 2.02 -14.14
CA ILE A 37 6.80 0.90 -14.97
C ILE A 37 5.74 0.09 -14.21
N GLU A 38 4.67 -0.23 -14.91
CA GLU A 38 3.71 -1.24 -14.48
C GLU A 38 4.08 -2.60 -15.10
N LYS A 39 4.12 -3.64 -14.26
CA LYS A 39 4.31 -5.02 -14.69
C LYS A 39 3.09 -5.86 -14.29
N LEU A 40 2.51 -6.55 -15.27
CA LEU A 40 1.43 -7.51 -15.07
C LEU A 40 2.01 -8.91 -14.91
N TRP A 41 1.82 -9.50 -13.74
CA TRP A 41 2.32 -10.82 -13.40
C TRP A 41 1.19 -11.84 -13.24
N PHE A 42 1.46 -13.09 -13.58
CA PHE A 42 0.60 -14.22 -13.29
C PHE A 42 1.45 -15.43 -12.92
N ARG A 43 1.30 -15.94 -11.69
CA ARG A 43 2.02 -17.11 -11.17
C ARG A 43 3.54 -16.99 -11.36
N SER A 44 4.11 -15.89 -10.87
CA SER A 44 5.53 -15.55 -11.02
C SER A 44 6.04 -15.47 -12.47
N LYS A 45 5.15 -15.27 -13.45
CA LYS A 45 5.52 -14.98 -14.85
C LYS A 45 5.06 -13.59 -15.25
N LEU A 46 5.98 -12.81 -15.81
CA LEU A 46 5.67 -11.53 -16.43
C LEU A 46 4.85 -11.76 -17.71
N LEU A 47 3.66 -11.19 -17.76
CA LEU A 47 2.77 -11.25 -18.92
C LEU A 47 2.92 -10.03 -19.82
N LYS A 48 2.93 -8.84 -19.22
CA LYS A 48 3.00 -7.55 -19.91
C LYS A 48 3.73 -6.53 -19.06
N GLN A 49 4.26 -5.51 -19.72
CA GLN A 49 4.89 -4.35 -19.11
C GLN A 49 4.40 -3.10 -19.83
N PHE A 50 4.14 -2.05 -19.06
CA PHE A 50 3.70 -0.74 -19.55
C PHE A 50 4.59 0.34 -18.93
N LEU A 51 5.12 1.23 -19.75
CA LEU A 51 5.75 2.45 -19.25
C LEU A 51 4.64 3.39 -18.81
N ILE A 52 4.71 3.91 -17.59
CA ILE A 52 3.80 4.95 -17.11
C ILE A 52 4.36 6.32 -17.43
N THR A 53 5.63 6.56 -17.07
CA THR A 53 6.33 7.82 -17.33
C THR A 53 7.84 7.62 -17.22
N PRO A 54 8.65 8.37 -18.00
CA PRO A 54 10.11 8.37 -17.87
C PRO A 54 10.67 9.40 -16.88
N ASP A 55 9.81 10.17 -16.20
CA ASP A 55 10.22 11.36 -15.46
C ASP A 55 10.00 11.23 -13.94
N VAL A 56 10.40 10.10 -13.35
CA VAL A 56 10.34 9.92 -11.88
C VAL A 56 11.70 10.09 -11.23
N ARG A 57 11.72 10.65 -10.01
CA ARG A 57 12.96 10.72 -9.24
C ARG A 57 13.47 9.33 -8.87
N THR A 58 14.77 9.24 -8.57
CA THR A 58 15.37 8.01 -8.03
C THR A 58 14.73 7.66 -6.69
N ASP A 59 14.48 6.36 -6.45
CA ASP A 59 13.79 5.88 -5.26
C ASP A 59 12.37 6.47 -5.07
N THR A 60 11.70 6.83 -6.17
CA THR A 60 10.35 7.41 -6.14
C THR A 60 9.39 6.51 -5.35
N PRO A 61 8.58 7.09 -4.44
CA PRO A 61 7.41 6.38 -3.96
C PRO A 61 6.35 6.36 -5.05
N ALA A 62 5.51 5.33 -5.06
CA ALA A 62 4.36 5.26 -5.94
C ALA A 62 3.18 4.59 -5.22
N LEU A 63 1.98 4.90 -5.68
CA LEU A 63 0.72 4.34 -5.22
C LEU A 63 -0.11 3.92 -6.42
N TYR A 64 -0.63 2.70 -6.39
CA TYR A 64 -1.53 2.16 -7.39
C TYR A 64 -2.91 1.94 -6.78
N LEU A 65 -3.93 2.61 -7.31
CA LEU A 65 -5.32 2.42 -6.89
C LEU A 65 -6.11 1.72 -7.99
N LEU A 66 -6.92 0.74 -7.60
CA LEU A 66 -7.75 -0.05 -8.51
C LEU A 66 -9.14 -0.26 -7.92
N ASN A 67 -10.16 0.18 -8.64
CA ASN A 67 -11.53 -0.24 -8.43
C ASN A 67 -12.11 -0.82 -9.74
N ASP A 68 -13.41 -1.13 -9.74
CA ASP A 68 -14.05 -1.82 -10.87
C ASP A 68 -14.16 -0.92 -12.12
N GLU A 69 -13.98 0.39 -11.98
CA GLU A 69 -14.17 1.40 -13.04
C GLU A 69 -12.87 2.10 -13.44
N THR A 70 -11.91 2.22 -12.52
CA THR A 70 -10.77 3.13 -12.66
C THR A 70 -9.48 2.50 -12.14
N ARG A 71 -8.38 2.79 -12.87
CA ARG A 71 -6.99 2.53 -12.47
C ARG A 71 -6.27 3.86 -12.36
N LEU A 72 -5.73 4.16 -11.19
CA LEU A 72 -4.98 5.38 -10.93
C LEU A 72 -3.58 5.04 -10.46
N VAL A 73 -2.64 5.90 -10.81
CA VAL A 73 -1.28 5.90 -10.29
C VAL A 73 -0.96 7.28 -9.72
N PHE A 74 -0.27 7.30 -8.58
CA PHE A 74 0.36 8.50 -8.04
C PHE A 74 1.83 8.22 -7.81
N PHE A 75 2.68 9.19 -8.11
CA PHE A 75 4.14 9.06 -8.04
C PHE A 75 4.79 10.43 -7.84
N VAL A 76 6.11 10.46 -7.67
CA VAL A 76 6.86 11.71 -7.51
C VAL A 76 7.81 11.89 -8.67
N ASP A 77 7.71 13.03 -9.33
CA ASP A 77 8.55 13.35 -10.48
C ASP A 77 9.98 13.76 -10.06
N THR A 78 10.82 14.08 -11.04
CA THR A 78 12.21 14.52 -10.83
C THR A 78 12.36 15.85 -10.07
N GLU A 79 11.28 16.63 -9.95
CA GLU A 79 11.25 17.91 -9.22
C GLU A 79 10.69 17.75 -7.80
N ASP A 80 10.58 16.51 -7.33
CA ASP A 80 10.00 16.15 -6.03
C ASP A 80 8.49 16.49 -5.91
N VAL A 81 7.78 16.62 -7.04
CA VAL A 81 6.35 16.98 -7.05
C VAL A 81 5.48 15.74 -7.21
N LEU A 82 4.40 15.66 -6.42
CA LEU A 82 3.37 14.63 -6.58
C LEU A 82 2.67 14.78 -7.93
N ARG A 83 2.68 13.73 -8.74
CA ARG A 83 1.94 13.61 -9.99
C ARG A 83 0.96 12.44 -9.91
N GLY A 84 -0.02 12.46 -10.81
CA GLY A 84 -1.05 11.43 -10.91
C GLY A 84 -1.39 11.13 -12.36
N GLY A 85 -1.91 9.93 -12.59
CA GLY A 85 -2.38 9.51 -13.91
C GLY A 85 -3.52 8.50 -13.82
N ARG A 86 -4.30 8.44 -14.88
CA ARG A 86 -5.41 7.52 -15.08
C ARG A 86 -5.14 6.68 -16.31
N TYR A 87 -5.40 5.37 -16.20
CA TYR A 87 -5.29 4.50 -17.36
C TYR A 87 -6.50 4.69 -18.29
N ASP A 88 -6.26 4.94 -19.57
CA ASP A 88 -7.27 4.96 -20.62
C ASP A 88 -7.37 3.56 -21.27
N PRO A 89 -8.52 2.87 -21.15
CA PRO A 89 -8.70 1.56 -21.74
C PRO A 89 -8.83 1.55 -23.27
N ASP A 90 -9.26 2.66 -23.87
CA ASP A 90 -9.43 2.80 -25.32
C ASP A 90 -8.07 3.03 -25.99
N GLU A 91 -7.22 3.87 -25.39
CA GLU A 91 -5.84 4.09 -25.85
C GLU A 91 -4.87 3.00 -25.40
N GLN A 92 -5.24 2.25 -24.35
CA GLN A 92 -4.40 1.26 -23.66
C GLN A 92 -3.11 1.86 -23.09
N ASP A 93 -3.18 3.11 -22.63
CA ASP A 93 -2.04 3.87 -22.12
C ASP A 93 -2.42 4.70 -20.89
N TRP A 94 -1.42 5.29 -20.24
CA TRP A 94 -1.60 6.17 -19.09
C TRP A 94 -1.71 7.63 -19.54
N VAL A 95 -2.79 8.29 -19.10
CA VAL A 95 -2.98 9.73 -19.27
C VAL A 95 -2.63 10.40 -17.95
N LEU A 96 -1.60 11.24 -17.95
CA LEU A 96 -1.13 11.94 -16.75
C LEU A 96 -1.98 13.20 -16.54
N GLU A 97 -2.80 13.19 -15.50
CA GLU A 97 -3.78 14.23 -15.21
C GLU A 97 -3.81 14.44 -13.69
N LEU A 98 -2.95 15.32 -13.21
CA LEU A 98 -3.05 15.90 -11.87
C LEU A 98 -2.71 17.38 -11.95
N ASP A 99 -3.60 18.13 -12.57
CA ASP A 99 -3.46 19.57 -12.75
C ASP A 99 -4.33 20.31 -11.71
N GLY A 100 -3.69 20.71 -10.60
CA GLY A 100 -4.27 21.58 -9.58
C GLY A 100 -3.53 22.92 -9.47
N GLU A 101 -4.04 23.85 -8.66
CA GLU A 101 -3.31 25.09 -8.37
C GLU A 101 -2.13 24.80 -7.43
N GLY A 102 -0.92 24.76 -8.00
CA GLY A 102 0.33 24.64 -7.27
C GLY A 102 0.86 23.21 -7.15
N ASP A 103 2.13 23.11 -6.76
CA ASP A 103 2.84 21.85 -6.63
C ASP A 103 2.81 21.33 -5.19
N ILE A 104 2.64 20.01 -5.05
CA ILE A 104 2.81 19.32 -3.77
C ILE A 104 4.19 18.70 -3.74
N THR A 105 5.13 19.34 -3.04
CA THR A 105 6.46 18.77 -2.84
C THR A 105 6.41 17.62 -1.84
N ILE A 106 6.92 16.46 -2.24
CA ILE A 106 7.02 15.25 -1.42
C ILE A 106 8.48 15.06 -0.99
N PRO A 107 8.79 14.97 0.31
CA PRO A 107 10.16 14.75 0.78
C PRO A 107 10.78 13.45 0.22
N GLN A 108 12.10 13.44 0.00
CA GLN A 108 12.86 12.32 -0.60
C GLN A 108 12.59 10.96 0.08
N ASN A 109 12.61 10.93 1.42
CA ASN A 109 12.41 9.68 2.17
C ASN A 109 10.93 9.27 2.29
N SER A 110 9.98 10.14 1.94
CA SER A 110 8.55 9.87 2.10
C SER A 110 8.09 8.70 1.25
N LYS A 111 7.11 7.96 1.75
CA LYS A 111 6.37 6.93 1.01
C LYS A 111 4.96 7.42 0.70
N LEU A 112 4.24 6.68 -0.14
CA LEU A 112 2.86 6.98 -0.51
C LEU A 112 1.95 5.82 -0.13
N SER A 113 0.76 6.15 0.35
CA SER A 113 -0.35 5.20 0.50
C SER A 113 -1.65 5.94 0.31
N GLY A 114 -2.70 5.31 -0.19
CA GLY A 114 -3.96 6.00 -0.38
C GLY A 114 -5.11 5.04 -0.63
N CYS A 115 -6.30 5.59 -0.75
CA CYS A 115 -7.50 4.85 -1.13
C CYS A 115 -8.48 5.76 -1.86
N PHE A 116 -9.47 5.14 -2.52
CA PHE A 116 -10.64 5.88 -2.98
C PHE A 116 -11.48 6.34 -1.78
N THR A 117 -12.10 7.50 -1.91
CA THR A 117 -13.14 8.02 -1.02
C THR A 117 -14.46 8.11 -1.82
N PRO A 118 -15.62 8.40 -1.18
CA PRO A 118 -16.86 8.62 -1.93
C PRO A 118 -16.77 9.81 -2.90
N GLU A 119 -15.99 10.84 -2.56
CA GLU A 119 -15.85 12.06 -3.35
C GLU A 119 -14.66 12.05 -4.31
N GLY A 120 -13.69 11.13 -4.13
CA GLY A 120 -12.48 11.10 -4.93
C GLY A 120 -11.42 10.15 -4.40
N GLN A 121 -10.25 10.67 -4.06
CA GLN A 121 -9.14 9.90 -3.50
C GLN A 121 -8.52 10.63 -2.31
N ILE A 122 -7.89 9.86 -1.43
CA ILE A 122 -7.01 10.41 -0.40
C ILE A 122 -5.64 9.74 -0.51
N VAL A 123 -4.59 10.57 -0.51
CA VAL A 123 -3.19 10.14 -0.57
C VAL A 123 -2.47 10.65 0.67
N PHE A 124 -1.83 9.74 1.39
CA PHE A 124 -0.99 10.03 2.54
C PHE A 124 0.49 9.97 2.17
N PHE A 125 1.25 10.83 2.84
CA PHE A 125 2.70 10.92 2.75
C PHE A 125 3.28 11.42 4.08
N GLN A 126 4.59 11.37 4.24
CA GLN A 126 5.30 12.00 5.35
C GLN A 126 5.81 13.39 4.93
N ASN A 127 5.40 14.43 5.64
CA ASN A 127 5.81 15.80 5.35
C ASN A 127 7.22 16.12 5.88
N GLU A 128 7.73 17.34 5.62
CA GLU A 128 9.07 17.78 6.04
C GLU A 128 9.30 17.74 7.56
N SER A 129 8.23 17.82 8.35
CA SER A 129 8.31 17.69 9.82
C SER A 129 8.36 16.23 10.29
N GLY A 130 8.30 15.27 9.36
CA GLY A 130 8.29 13.85 9.65
C GLY A 130 6.93 13.32 10.13
N LEU A 131 5.85 14.09 10.01
CA LEU A 131 4.49 13.66 10.37
C LEU A 131 3.76 13.13 9.14
N LEU A 132 2.84 12.18 9.33
CA LEU A 132 1.96 11.75 8.23
C LEU A 132 0.91 12.82 7.96
N GLN A 133 0.69 13.13 6.69
CA GLN A 133 -0.24 14.14 6.20
C GLN A 133 -0.99 13.59 4.99
N GLY A 134 -2.27 13.98 4.84
CA GLY A 134 -3.11 13.55 3.74
C GLY A 134 -3.35 14.66 2.72
N ILE A 135 -3.69 14.26 1.51
CA ILE A 135 -4.15 15.11 0.41
C ILE A 135 -5.45 14.50 -0.08
N GLU A 136 -6.53 15.28 -0.08
CA GLU A 136 -7.78 14.90 -0.73
C GLU A 136 -7.76 15.38 -2.17
N ILE A 137 -8.15 14.51 -3.10
CA ILE A 137 -8.10 14.76 -4.55
C ILE A 137 -9.50 14.52 -5.11
N GLN A 138 -10.07 15.56 -5.72
CA GLN A 138 -11.40 15.54 -6.34
C GLN A 138 -11.35 16.33 -7.65
N ASP A 139 -11.80 15.72 -8.75
CA ASP A 139 -11.88 16.35 -10.08
C ASP A 139 -10.59 17.12 -10.48
N SER A 140 -9.43 16.50 -10.21
CA SER A 140 -8.06 17.04 -10.43
C SER A 140 -7.65 18.20 -9.53
N THR A 141 -8.54 18.69 -8.67
CA THR A 141 -8.20 19.62 -7.59
C THR A 141 -7.74 18.85 -6.36
N TRP A 142 -6.85 19.45 -5.58
CA TRP A 142 -6.33 18.85 -4.36
C TRP A 142 -6.39 19.80 -3.17
N GLU A 143 -6.64 19.24 -1.99
CA GLU A 143 -6.61 19.94 -0.72
C GLU A 143 -5.64 19.24 0.24
N LEU A 144 -4.70 20.00 0.79
CA LEU A 144 -3.78 19.49 1.80
C LEU A 144 -4.45 19.47 3.17
N LEU A 145 -4.55 18.29 3.76
CA LEU A 145 -5.12 18.11 5.09
C LEU A 145 -4.12 18.51 6.19
N HIS A 146 -4.62 18.75 7.40
CA HIS A 146 -3.77 18.92 8.56
C HIS A 146 -2.95 17.64 8.85
N PRO A 147 -1.69 17.76 9.32
CA PRO A 147 -0.90 16.62 9.75
C PRO A 147 -1.62 15.80 10.84
N THR A 148 -1.46 14.49 10.76
CA THR A 148 -2.01 13.54 11.74
C THR A 148 -1.18 13.56 13.04
N PRO A 149 -1.73 13.05 14.17
CA PRO A 149 -0.98 12.94 15.42
C PRO A 149 0.06 11.80 15.43
N ALA A 150 0.19 11.04 14.33
CA ALA A 150 1.11 9.90 14.24
C ALA A 150 2.56 10.29 14.50
N LYS A 151 3.33 9.36 15.08
CA LYS A 151 4.77 9.52 15.33
C LYS A 151 5.58 8.46 14.58
N PRO A 152 5.57 8.50 13.24
CA PRO A 152 6.25 7.49 12.44
C PRO A 152 7.78 7.57 12.56
N VAL A 153 8.43 6.45 12.26
CA VAL A 153 9.84 6.44 11.86
C VAL A 153 9.96 7.19 10.52
N GLU A 154 11.05 7.93 10.34
CA GLU A 154 11.33 8.61 9.08
C GLU A 154 11.42 7.62 7.91
N GLY A 155 10.75 7.93 6.80
CA GLY A 155 10.69 7.10 5.61
C GLY A 155 10.00 5.74 5.79
N THR A 156 9.26 5.56 6.90
CA THR A 156 8.50 4.33 7.11
C THR A 156 7.50 4.10 5.98
N ARG A 157 7.34 2.83 5.60
CA ARG A 157 6.13 2.41 4.88
C ARG A 157 4.91 2.67 5.75
N HIS A 158 3.83 3.09 5.12
CA HIS A 158 2.52 3.22 5.71
C HIS A 158 1.48 2.73 4.70
N LEU A 159 0.30 2.37 5.18
CA LEU A 159 -0.80 1.88 4.35
C LEU A 159 -2.11 2.40 4.90
N VAL A 160 -3.10 2.57 4.03
CA VAL A 160 -4.44 2.98 4.44
C VAL A 160 -5.46 1.93 4.02
N ILE A 161 -6.45 1.71 4.88
CA ILE A 161 -7.62 0.88 4.61
C ILE A 161 -8.85 1.73 4.89
N ARG A 162 -9.80 1.73 3.95
CA ARG A 162 -11.12 2.33 4.13
C ARG A 162 -12.15 1.24 4.39
N THR A 163 -13.06 1.43 5.35
CA THR A 163 -14.21 0.54 5.53
C THR A 163 -15.44 1.02 4.78
N ALA A 164 -16.44 0.17 4.62
CA ALA A 164 -17.71 0.51 3.97
C ALA A 164 -18.52 1.58 4.73
N ASN A 165 -18.20 1.81 6.00
CA ASN A 165 -18.76 2.90 6.81
C ASN A 165 -17.84 4.13 6.83
N GLU A 166 -16.93 4.26 5.86
CA GLU A 166 -16.07 5.42 5.66
C GLU A 166 -15.03 5.68 6.77
N ASN A 167 -14.77 4.69 7.63
CA ASN A 167 -13.66 4.77 8.57
C ASN A 167 -12.34 4.61 7.83
N LEU A 168 -11.37 5.48 8.13
CA LEU A 168 -10.00 5.37 7.63
C LEU A 168 -9.09 4.79 8.71
N TYR A 169 -8.34 3.75 8.34
CA TYR A 169 -7.31 3.12 9.15
C TYR A 169 -5.96 3.34 8.49
N LEU A 170 -5.12 4.20 9.07
CA LEU A 170 -3.77 4.53 8.57
C LEU A 170 -2.71 3.85 9.43
N PHE A 171 -2.07 2.81 8.90
CA PHE A 171 -1.06 2.02 9.61
C PHE A 171 0.35 2.51 9.30
N TYR A 172 1.23 2.47 10.29
CA TYR A 172 2.61 2.94 10.18
C TYR A 172 3.51 2.26 11.23
N ILE A 173 4.83 2.33 11.04
CA ILE A 173 5.79 1.89 12.05
C ILE A 173 6.13 3.08 12.95
N GLY A 174 5.84 2.95 14.24
CA GLY A 174 6.13 3.95 15.27
C GLY A 174 7.61 3.99 15.64
N ARG A 175 8.06 5.11 16.22
CA ARG A 175 9.45 5.26 16.71
C ARG A 175 9.85 4.27 17.81
N ASP A 176 8.86 3.69 18.47
CA ASP A 176 8.99 2.60 19.45
C ASP A 176 9.09 1.21 18.79
N LYS A 177 9.12 1.16 17.45
CA LYS A 177 9.22 -0.04 16.60
C LYS A 177 7.97 -0.94 16.61
N TYR A 178 6.86 -0.48 17.17
CA TYR A 178 5.58 -1.17 17.03
C TYR A 178 4.87 -0.75 15.74
N ILE A 179 3.97 -1.60 15.26
CA ILE A 179 3.04 -1.23 14.21
C ILE A 179 1.86 -0.51 14.87
N HIS A 180 1.65 0.74 14.49
CA HIS A 180 0.53 1.56 14.93
C HIS A 180 -0.53 1.65 13.84
N TYR A 181 -1.72 2.08 14.22
CA TYR A 181 -2.75 2.53 13.30
C TYR A 181 -3.56 3.69 13.87
N LEU A 182 -3.75 4.71 13.04
CA LEU A 182 -4.70 5.77 13.33
C LEU A 182 -6.08 5.39 12.79
N VAL A 183 -7.14 5.70 13.55
CA VAL A 183 -8.52 5.58 13.10
C VAL A 183 -9.15 6.96 13.03
N LYS A 184 -9.74 7.32 11.88
CA LYS A 184 -10.62 8.49 11.72
C LYS A 184 -11.98 8.00 11.26
N GLY A 185 -12.98 8.19 12.11
CA GLY A 185 -14.37 7.93 11.75
C GLY A 185 -15.05 9.17 11.18
N PRO A 186 -16.16 9.00 10.43
CA PRO A 186 -16.89 10.11 9.83
C PRO A 186 -17.56 11.03 10.88
N GLU A 187 -17.87 10.50 12.06
CA GLU A 187 -18.61 11.26 13.10
C GLU A 187 -17.74 12.21 13.91
N THR A 188 -16.53 11.79 14.30
CA THR A 188 -15.63 12.61 15.13
C THR A 188 -14.73 13.50 14.30
N GLY A 189 -14.32 13.05 13.11
CA GLY A 189 -13.30 13.70 12.29
C GLY A 189 -11.89 13.71 12.92
N GLU A 190 -11.74 13.28 14.17
CA GLU A 190 -10.48 13.23 14.90
C GLU A 190 -9.80 11.86 14.78
N TRP A 191 -8.46 11.90 14.67
CA TRP A 191 -7.62 10.71 14.63
C TRP A 191 -7.38 10.14 16.02
N GLN A 192 -7.58 8.83 16.17
CA GLN A 192 -7.23 8.06 17.38
C GLN A 192 -6.07 7.12 17.09
N ASP A 193 -4.97 7.27 17.82
CA ASP A 193 -3.77 6.43 17.68
C ASP A 193 -3.86 5.16 18.52
N ASN A 194 -3.63 4.01 17.88
CA ASN A 194 -3.71 2.69 18.48
C ASN A 194 -2.48 1.88 18.12
N VAL A 195 -2.13 0.91 18.96
CA VAL A 195 -1.03 -0.02 18.72
C VAL A 195 -1.59 -1.38 18.31
N LEU A 196 -1.08 -1.95 17.22
CA LEU A 196 -1.43 -3.30 16.80
C LEU A 196 -0.81 -4.29 17.79
N ASN A 197 -1.61 -5.23 18.28
CA ASN A 197 -1.15 -6.29 19.17
C ASN A 197 -0.12 -7.18 18.46
N SER A 198 1.16 -6.83 18.59
CA SER A 198 2.28 -7.42 17.89
C SER A 198 3.53 -7.38 18.77
N PRO A 199 4.44 -8.36 18.67
CA PRO A 199 5.74 -8.29 19.32
C PRO A 199 6.60 -7.20 18.67
N ILE A 200 7.58 -6.71 19.42
CA ILE A 200 8.63 -5.84 18.84
C ILE A 200 9.37 -6.62 17.76
N LEU A 201 9.53 -6.00 16.60
CA LEU A 201 10.26 -6.56 15.48
C LEU A 201 11.71 -6.09 15.55
N GLU A 202 12.61 -7.02 15.87
CA GLU A 202 14.06 -6.77 15.93
C GLU A 202 14.70 -6.62 14.54
N LYS A 203 14.02 -7.13 13.51
CA LYS A 203 14.47 -7.08 12.12
C LYS A 203 14.02 -5.78 11.43
N THR A 204 14.84 -5.28 10.53
CA THR A 204 14.46 -4.16 9.66
C THR A 204 13.33 -4.57 8.73
N ILE A 205 12.21 -3.84 8.81
CA ILE A 205 11.04 -4.04 7.97
C ILE A 205 11.29 -3.34 6.63
N VAL A 206 11.17 -4.09 5.55
CA VAL A 206 11.23 -3.57 4.17
C VAL A 206 9.85 -3.07 3.76
N ASN A 207 8.82 -3.88 3.99
CA ASN A 207 7.43 -3.56 3.71
C ASN A 207 6.49 -4.44 4.51
N PHE A 208 5.23 -4.03 4.64
CA PHE A 208 4.21 -4.82 5.30
C PHE A 208 2.83 -4.60 4.66
N MET A 209 1.96 -5.57 4.88
CA MET A 209 0.55 -5.55 4.49
C MET A 209 -0.29 -5.91 5.70
N VAL A 210 -1.40 -5.21 5.87
CA VAL A 210 -2.41 -5.54 6.87
C VAL A 210 -3.63 -6.14 6.19
N ILE A 211 -4.15 -7.23 6.76
CA ILE A 211 -5.32 -7.95 6.31
C ILE A 211 -6.40 -7.83 7.38
N PRO A 212 -7.45 -7.01 7.15
CA PRO A 212 -8.55 -6.86 8.09
C PRO A 212 -9.50 -8.05 8.01
N ASP A 213 -10.08 -8.44 9.14
CA ASP A 213 -11.29 -9.27 9.19
C ASP A 213 -12.57 -8.42 9.32
N GLU A 214 -13.72 -9.08 9.50
CA GLU A 214 -15.01 -8.39 9.60
C GLU A 214 -15.22 -7.65 10.93
N ASP A 215 -14.43 -8.00 11.95
CA ASP A 215 -14.46 -7.40 13.29
C ASP A 215 -13.33 -6.36 13.43
N MET A 216 -12.70 -5.95 12.32
CA MET A 216 -11.52 -5.07 12.28
C MET A 216 -10.38 -5.55 13.17
N LYS A 217 -10.19 -6.87 13.26
CA LYS A 217 -8.94 -7.47 13.74
C LYS A 217 -8.01 -7.68 12.56
N PHE A 218 -6.73 -7.52 12.82
CA PHE A 218 -5.72 -7.40 11.78
C PHE A 218 -4.75 -8.57 11.84
N GLU A 219 -4.54 -9.22 10.70
CA GLU A 219 -3.36 -10.04 10.45
C GLU A 219 -2.36 -9.22 9.66
N THR A 220 -1.07 -9.37 9.92
CA THR A 220 -0.01 -8.61 9.25
C THR A 220 0.95 -9.56 8.55
N GLN A 221 1.28 -9.27 7.30
CA GLN A 221 2.32 -9.93 6.52
C GLN A 221 3.48 -8.95 6.36
N ILE A 222 4.69 -9.36 6.70
CA ILE A 222 5.83 -8.45 6.80
C ILE A 222 7.01 -9.05 6.06
N LEU A 223 7.56 -8.28 5.13
CA LEU A 223 8.84 -8.54 4.50
C LEU A 223 9.92 -7.83 5.30
N THR A 224 10.87 -8.59 5.84
CA THR A 224 12.11 -8.06 6.42
C THR A 224 13.23 -8.13 5.38
N THR A 225 14.42 -7.67 5.76
CA THR A 225 15.61 -7.76 4.89
C THR A 225 16.01 -9.20 4.51
N ASP A 226 15.57 -10.21 5.26
CA ASP A 226 15.99 -11.61 5.10
C ASP A 226 14.86 -12.66 5.16
N SER A 227 13.63 -12.26 5.51
CA SER A 227 12.55 -13.19 5.82
C SER A 227 11.19 -12.63 5.44
N LEU A 228 10.24 -13.54 5.24
CA LEU A 228 8.82 -13.25 5.25
C LEU A 228 8.24 -13.79 6.55
N ILE A 229 7.58 -12.91 7.31
CA ILE A 229 6.94 -13.24 8.59
C ILE A 229 5.46 -12.83 8.58
N GLY A 230 4.67 -13.49 9.40
CA GLY A 230 3.28 -13.15 9.67
C GLY A 230 3.05 -12.89 11.15
N ILE A 231 2.11 -12.01 11.46
CA ILE A 231 1.59 -11.77 12.79
C ILE A 231 0.09 -11.98 12.72
N ASP A 232 -0.42 -12.97 13.44
CA ASP A 232 -1.85 -13.24 13.46
C ASP A 232 -2.62 -12.20 14.30
N LYS A 233 -3.95 -12.34 14.31
CA LYS A 233 -4.87 -11.42 15.00
C LYS A 233 -4.69 -11.35 16.52
N VAL A 234 -4.00 -12.32 17.11
CA VAL A 234 -3.73 -12.36 18.55
C VAL A 234 -2.26 -12.01 18.87
N GLY A 235 -1.48 -11.62 17.86
CA GLY A 235 -0.10 -11.16 18.01
C GLY A 235 0.93 -12.29 17.97
N VAL A 236 0.58 -13.49 17.53
CA VAL A 236 1.54 -14.59 17.39
C VAL A 236 2.34 -14.40 16.10
N LEU A 237 3.66 -14.29 16.25
CA LEU A 237 4.60 -14.19 15.14
C LEU A 237 4.97 -15.57 14.60
N THR A 238 4.90 -15.72 13.28
CA THR A 238 5.34 -16.91 12.53
C THR A 238 6.33 -16.49 11.45
N GLU A 239 7.48 -17.15 11.35
CA GLU A 239 8.37 -16.99 10.19
C GLU A 239 7.99 -18.05 9.14
N PHE A 240 7.63 -17.58 7.94
CA PHE A 240 7.23 -18.46 6.84
C PHE A 240 8.44 -18.96 6.05
N GLY A 241 9.41 -18.07 5.82
CA GLY A 241 10.57 -18.41 5.02
C GLY A 241 11.63 -17.33 5.00
N LYS A 242 12.74 -17.68 4.34
CA LYS A 242 13.82 -16.77 4.02
C LYS A 242 13.61 -16.13 2.66
N VAL A 243 14.03 -14.88 2.53
CA VAL A 243 14.06 -14.13 1.28
C VAL A 243 15.48 -13.71 1.01
N ALA A 244 16.03 -14.14 -0.13
CA ALA A 244 17.35 -13.75 -0.59
C ALA A 244 17.28 -13.40 -2.07
N GLU A 245 17.77 -12.21 -2.44
CA GLU A 245 17.75 -11.71 -3.83
C GLU A 245 16.34 -11.80 -4.46
N GLY A 246 15.32 -11.45 -3.67
CA GLY A 246 13.91 -11.52 -4.06
C GLY A 246 13.32 -12.92 -4.16
N LYS A 247 14.06 -13.99 -3.87
CA LYS A 247 13.56 -15.36 -3.92
C LYS A 247 13.15 -15.86 -2.55
N PHE A 248 11.93 -16.38 -2.46
CA PHE A 248 11.39 -16.99 -1.24
C PHE A 248 11.80 -18.47 -1.11
N THR A 249 12.23 -18.86 0.09
CA THR A 249 12.49 -20.26 0.47
C THR A 249 11.76 -20.59 1.77
N PRO A 250 10.78 -21.52 1.77
CA PRO A 250 9.99 -21.84 2.96
C PRO A 250 10.84 -22.53 4.04
N ILE A 251 10.53 -22.29 5.32
CA ILE A 251 11.17 -22.98 6.46
C ILE A 251 10.73 -24.45 6.56
N SER A 252 9.49 -24.76 6.15
CA SER A 252 9.01 -26.15 6.09
C SER A 252 7.98 -26.33 4.98
N GLY A 253 7.91 -27.52 4.37
CA GLY A 253 6.94 -27.85 3.31
C GLY A 253 5.49 -28.04 3.79
N LYS A 254 5.16 -27.66 5.03
CA LYS A 254 3.83 -27.86 5.66
C LYS A 254 3.14 -26.54 6.04
N GLU A 255 3.34 -25.49 5.26
CA GLU A 255 2.54 -24.29 5.46
C GLU A 255 1.11 -24.55 5.00
N CYS A 256 0.11 -24.08 5.76
CA CYS A 256 -1.28 -24.16 5.37
C CYS A 256 -1.52 -23.12 4.25
N VAL A 257 -1.03 -23.44 3.05
CA VAL A 257 -0.92 -22.55 1.88
C VAL A 257 -2.27 -21.92 1.52
N ILE A 258 -3.39 -22.61 1.71
CA ILE A 258 -4.68 -22.18 1.13
C ILE A 258 -5.33 -21.03 1.91
N GLU A 259 -5.32 -21.06 3.24
CA GLU A 259 -6.06 -20.09 4.06
C GLU A 259 -5.36 -18.73 4.11
N THR A 260 -4.04 -18.72 4.35
CA THR A 260 -3.24 -17.49 4.38
C THR A 260 -3.23 -16.77 3.04
N ILE A 261 -3.16 -17.51 1.92
CA ILE A 261 -3.17 -16.91 0.58
C ILE A 261 -4.51 -16.27 0.22
N ARG A 262 -5.64 -16.86 0.65
CA ARG A 262 -6.95 -16.23 0.47
C ARG A 262 -7.03 -14.91 1.23
N LEU A 263 -6.45 -14.86 2.42
CA LEU A 263 -6.39 -13.66 3.25
C LEU A 263 -5.50 -12.58 2.62
N VAL A 264 -4.37 -12.96 2.02
CA VAL A 264 -3.48 -12.03 1.28
C VAL A 264 -4.23 -11.29 0.16
N LYS A 265 -5.05 -11.99 -0.64
CA LYS A 265 -5.86 -11.31 -1.68
C LYS A 265 -6.82 -10.28 -1.09
N LYS A 266 -7.39 -10.55 0.09
CA LYS A 266 -8.26 -9.60 0.79
C LYS A 266 -7.45 -8.36 1.22
N GLY A 267 -6.24 -8.55 1.74
CA GLY A 267 -5.33 -7.45 2.11
C GLY A 267 -4.94 -6.57 0.92
N VAL A 268 -4.51 -7.18 -0.19
CA VAL A 268 -4.14 -6.42 -1.40
C VAL A 268 -5.31 -5.61 -1.93
N LYS A 269 -6.52 -6.18 -1.98
CA LYS A 269 -7.74 -5.44 -2.38
C LYS A 269 -8.04 -4.26 -1.45
N ALA A 270 -7.85 -4.43 -0.14
CA ALA A 270 -8.08 -3.37 0.84
C ALA A 270 -7.11 -2.19 0.65
N ILE A 271 -5.82 -2.49 0.44
CA ILE A 271 -4.77 -1.47 0.29
C ILE A 271 -4.80 -0.81 -1.09
N ALA A 272 -5.28 -1.49 -2.13
CA ALA A 272 -5.52 -0.91 -3.45
C ALA A 272 -6.73 0.05 -3.50
N GLY A 273 -7.36 0.33 -2.35
CA GLY A 273 -8.39 1.35 -2.19
C GLY A 273 -9.83 0.86 -2.18
N LYS A 274 -10.09 -0.47 -2.23
CA LYS A 274 -11.45 -1.01 -2.16
C LYS A 274 -11.95 -0.98 -0.71
N ALA A 275 -13.17 -0.48 -0.51
CA ALA A 275 -13.80 -0.45 0.80
C ALA A 275 -13.96 -1.88 1.36
N VAL A 276 -13.53 -2.06 2.61
CA VAL A 276 -13.64 -3.34 3.31
C VAL A 276 -14.97 -3.41 4.06
N LYS A 277 -15.67 -4.54 3.94
CA LYS A 277 -16.86 -4.81 4.76
C LYS A 277 -16.45 -5.02 6.22
N ASP A 278 -16.97 -4.16 7.08
CA ASP A 278 -17.04 -4.31 8.53
C ASP A 278 -18.44 -4.77 8.94
N LYS A 279 -18.57 -5.54 10.04
CA LYS A 279 -19.88 -5.89 10.56
C LYS A 279 -20.60 -4.58 10.93
N LYS A 280 -21.67 -4.27 10.20
CA LYS A 280 -22.64 -3.25 10.60
C LYS A 280 -23.10 -3.54 12.03
N THR A 281 -22.87 -2.61 12.95
CA THR A 281 -23.77 -2.42 14.10
C THR A 281 -25.13 -1.97 13.63
#